data_AF-A0A151E2D6-F1
#
_entry.id   AF-A0A151E2D6-F1
#
_cell.length_a   1.000
_cell.length_b   1.000
_cell.length_c   1.000
_cell.angle_alpha   90.00
_cell.angle_beta   90.00
_cell.angle_gamma   90.00
#
_symmetry.space_group_name_H-M   'P 1'
#
loop_
_entity.id
_entity.type
_entity.pdbx_description
1 polymer ?
#
loop_
_entity_poly.entity_id
_entity_poly.type
_entity_poly.pdbx_seq_one_letter_code
_entity_poly.pdbx_strand_id
1 'polypeptide(L)'
;MIDLSTPLGTYSKKGTVEEIQIETVNIPMEENEPPKQRDKICLMIKREDGKIIRVNEVFVQDYKGTKKQRGLWVSTDASGSVNYFSTLGKFMRKYGKTTIQDLVGLEIDLFVGEKDLLVGSAD
;
A
#
# COMPACT_ATOMS: atom_id res chain seq x y z
N MET A 1 -10.73 -0.13 17.67
CA MET A 1 -11.56 -1.04 16.87
C MET A 1 -12.03 -0.22 15.68
N ILE A 2 -11.87 -0.70 14.44
CA ILE A 2 -12.45 -0.04 13.27
C ILE A 2 -13.95 -0.33 13.32
N ASP A 3 -14.77 0.70 13.15
CA ASP A 3 -16.21 0.52 13.07
C ASP A 3 -16.56 -0.05 11.68
N LEU A 4 -16.91 -1.34 11.64
CA LEU A 4 -17.26 -2.07 10.43
C LEU A 4 -18.58 -1.58 9.78
N SER A 5 -19.32 -0.68 10.43
CA SER A 5 -20.45 0.02 9.81
C SER A 5 -20.02 1.17 8.89
N THR A 6 -18.75 1.59 8.93
CA THR A 6 -18.23 2.66 8.08
C THR A 6 -18.01 2.15 6.65
N PRO A 7 -18.51 2.86 5.61
CA PRO A 7 -18.30 2.45 4.22
C PRO A 7 -16.81 2.33 3.85
N LEU A 8 -16.48 1.34 3.02
CA LEU A 8 -15.12 1.14 2.52
C LEU A 8 -14.60 2.37 1.76
N GLY A 9 -13.32 2.69 1.97
CA GLY A 9 -12.69 3.85 1.35
C GLY A 9 -13.12 5.18 1.94
N THR A 10 -13.79 5.18 3.10
CA THR A 10 -14.03 6.38 3.91
C THR A 10 -12.74 6.78 4.60
N TYR A 11 -12.40 8.07 4.54
CA TYR A 11 -11.28 8.61 5.29
C TYR A 11 -11.47 8.36 6.78
N SER A 12 -10.42 7.88 7.45
CA SER A 12 -10.46 7.59 8.88
C SER A 12 -9.64 8.60 9.68
N LYS A 13 -8.35 8.75 9.35
CA LYS A 13 -7.38 9.54 10.11
C LYS A 13 -6.07 9.70 9.33
N LYS A 14 -5.15 10.48 9.86
CA LYS A 14 -3.76 10.51 9.39
C LYS A 14 -2.86 9.56 10.18
N GLY A 15 -1.74 9.21 9.58
CA GLY A 15 -0.64 8.54 10.26
C GLY A 15 0.70 8.86 9.60
N THR A 16 1.78 8.61 10.32
CA THR A 16 3.15 8.80 9.84
C THR A 16 3.78 7.44 9.59
N VAL A 17 4.41 7.26 8.43
CA VAL A 17 5.21 6.06 8.17
C VAL A 17 6.45 6.09 9.07
N GLU A 18 6.55 5.19 10.02
CA GLU A 18 7.73 5.07 10.90
C GLU A 18 8.79 4.16 10.27
N GLU A 19 8.33 3.07 9.64
CA GLU A 19 9.20 2.01 9.14
C GLU A 19 8.59 1.37 7.90
N ILE A 20 9.45 0.83 7.05
CA ILE A 20 9.07 0.06 5.88
C ILE A 20 9.70 -1.31 5.98
N GLN A 21 8.86 -2.33 5.87
CA GLN A 21 9.29 -3.72 5.83
C GLN A 21 9.00 -4.29 4.45
N ILE A 22 9.93 -5.11 3.96
CA ILE A 22 9.78 -5.85 2.70
C ILE A 22 9.53 -7.31 3.06
N GLU A 23 8.43 -7.85 2.59
CA GLU A 23 8.07 -9.25 2.79
C GLU A 23 8.02 -9.99 1.46
N THR A 24 8.81 -11.05 1.35
CA THR A 24 8.76 -11.96 0.20
C THR A 24 7.60 -12.93 0.38
N VAL A 25 6.62 -12.85 -0.51
CA VAL A 25 5.44 -13.72 -0.52
C VAL A 25 5.58 -14.76 -1.61
N ASN A 26 5.36 -16.03 -1.25
CA ASN A 26 5.22 -17.12 -2.21
C ASN A 26 3.83 -17.05 -2.85
N ILE A 27 3.77 -16.88 -4.18
CA ILE A 27 2.51 -16.86 -4.90
C ILE A 27 2.11 -18.31 -5.19
N PRO A 28 0.91 -18.76 -4.80
CA PRO A 28 0.44 -20.09 -5.14
C PRO A 28 0.38 -20.23 -6.65
N MET A 29 0.95 -21.32 -7.16
CA MET A 29 1.10 -21.57 -8.58
C MET A 29 0.23 -22.72 -9.02
N GLU A 30 -0.12 -22.71 -10.30
CA GLU A 30 -0.64 -23.92 -10.95
C GLU A 30 0.45 -25.00 -11.01
N GLU A 31 0.03 -26.26 -11.08
CA GLU A 31 0.90 -27.41 -11.12
C GLU A 31 1.88 -27.30 -12.30
N ASN A 32 3.18 -27.39 -12.04
CA ASN A 32 4.32 -27.31 -12.99
C ASN A 32 4.94 -25.93 -13.28
N GLU A 33 4.58 -24.85 -12.57
CA GLU A 33 5.35 -23.60 -12.65
C GLU A 33 6.41 -23.49 -11.51
N PRO A 34 7.61 -22.93 -11.78
CA PRO A 34 8.65 -22.73 -10.77
C PRO A 34 8.25 -21.63 -9.77
N PRO A 35 8.54 -21.78 -8.46
CA PRO A 35 8.04 -20.90 -7.40
C PRO A 35 8.22 -19.42 -7.73
N LYS A 36 7.10 -18.69 -7.86
CA LYS A 36 7.09 -17.24 -8.06
C LYS A 36 7.05 -16.56 -6.70
N GLN A 37 8.18 -15.95 -6.34
CA GLN A 37 8.27 -15.03 -5.22
C GLN A 37 8.01 -13.60 -5.68
N ARG A 38 7.30 -12.84 -4.85
CA ARG A 38 7.18 -11.39 -5.03
C ARG A 38 7.32 -10.69 -3.71
N ASP A 39 8.01 -9.56 -3.75
CA ASP A 39 8.16 -8.70 -2.58
C ASP A 39 6.98 -7.76 -2.44
N LYS A 40 6.47 -7.66 -1.21
CA LYS A 40 5.40 -6.77 -0.80
C LYS A 40 5.95 -5.75 0.19
N ILE A 41 5.60 -4.48 -0.03
CA ILE A 41 5.90 -3.39 0.90
C ILE A 41 4.85 -3.35 2.00
N CYS A 42 5.34 -3.29 3.23
CA CYS A 42 4.54 -3.18 4.44
C CYS A 42 4.97 -1.92 5.18
N LEU A 43 4.07 -0.95 5.26
CA LEU A 43 4.27 0.30 5.97
C LEU A 43 3.85 0.12 7.42
N MET A 44 4.75 0.41 8.35
CA MET A 44 4.43 0.54 9.77
C MET A 44 4.07 1.99 10.03
N ILE A 45 2.79 2.24 10.31
CA ILE A 45 2.24 3.59 10.37
C ILE A 45 1.84 3.90 11.80
N LYS A 46 2.45 4.92 12.37
CA LYS A 46 2.07 5.46 13.67
C LYS A 46 0.92 6.43 13.49
N ARG A 47 -0.19 6.10 14.12
CA ARG A 47 -1.38 6.94 14.17
C ARG A 47 -1.24 8.03 15.24
N GLU A 48 -2.09 9.05 15.16
CA GLU A 48 -2.17 10.12 16.15
C GLU A 48 -2.44 9.63 17.58
N ASP A 49 -3.17 8.51 17.74
CA ASP A 49 -3.41 7.86 19.03
C ASP A 49 -2.21 7.03 19.55
N GLY A 50 -1.04 7.16 18.91
CA GLY A 50 0.21 6.49 19.26
C GLY A 50 0.27 5.02 18.86
N LYS A 51 -0.81 4.46 18.29
CA LYS A 51 -0.85 3.06 17.85
C LYS A 51 -0.15 2.88 16.52
N ILE A 52 0.66 1.83 16.41
CA ILE A 52 1.27 1.41 15.15
C ILE A 52 0.34 0.40 14.49
N ILE A 53 0.05 0.62 13.21
CA ILE A 53 -0.66 -0.32 12.34
C ILE A 53 0.25 -0.76 11.20
N ARG A 54 0.02 -1.95 10.68
CA ARG A 54 0.74 -2.46 9.51
C ARG A 54 -0.17 -2.37 8.29
N VAL A 55 0.28 -1.67 7.26
CA VAL A 55 -0.48 -1.47 6.02
C VAL A 55 0.34 -1.91 4.83
N ASN A 56 -0.20 -2.84 4.04
CA ASN A 56 0.45 -3.36 2.84
C ASN A 56 -0.45 -3.24 1.60
N GLU A 57 -1.54 -2.48 1.72
CA GLU A 57 -2.58 -2.33 0.71
C GLU A 57 -3.03 -0.86 0.63
N VAL A 58 -3.35 -0.44 -0.60
CA VAL A 58 -3.87 0.89 -0.91
C VAL A 58 -5.28 0.81 -1.50
N PHE A 59 -6.03 1.89 -1.34
CA PHE A 59 -7.17 2.18 -2.21
C PHE A 59 -6.68 2.80 -3.53
N VAL A 60 -7.03 2.15 -4.64
CA VAL A 60 -6.86 2.69 -6.00
C VAL A 60 -8.24 2.88 -6.60
N GLN A 61 -8.49 4.03 -7.19
CA GLN A 61 -9.69 4.30 -7.97
C GLN A 61 -9.34 4.19 -9.45
N ASP A 62 -10.14 3.45 -10.22
CA ASP A 62 -9.96 3.37 -11.66
C ASP A 62 -10.63 4.56 -12.38
N TYR A 63 -10.36 4.71 -13.68
CA TYR A 63 -10.90 5.78 -14.52
C TYR A 63 -12.44 5.80 -14.59
N LYS A 64 -13.12 4.73 -14.14
CA LYS A 64 -14.59 4.66 -14.04
C LYS A 64 -15.10 5.02 -12.64
N GLY A 65 -14.21 5.42 -11.74
CA GLY A 65 -14.53 5.71 -10.34
C GLY A 65 -14.66 4.47 -9.46
N THR A 66 -14.31 3.28 -9.95
CA THR A 66 -14.40 2.06 -9.15
C THR A 66 -13.22 1.98 -8.21
N LYS A 67 -13.49 2.01 -6.90
CA LYS A 67 -12.48 1.83 -5.85
C LYS A 67 -12.15 0.35 -5.67
N LYS A 68 -10.86 0.02 -5.62
CA LYS A 68 -10.35 -1.33 -5.41
C LYS A 68 -9.20 -1.32 -4.42
N GLN A 69 -9.15 -2.32 -3.57
CA GLN A 69 -7.98 -2.59 -2.74
C GLN A 69 -6.88 -3.27 -3.58
N ARG A 70 -5.65 -2.80 -3.44
CA ARG A 70 -4.49 -3.33 -4.17
C ARG A 70 -3.27 -3.42 -3.25
N GLY A 71 -2.58 -4.54 -3.30
CA GLY A 71 -1.31 -4.70 -2.60
C GLY A 71 -0.22 -3.76 -3.11
N LEU A 72 0.61 -3.30 -2.18
CA LEU A 72 1.84 -2.56 -2.45
C LEU A 72 2.96 -3.52 -2.86
N TRP A 73 2.84 -4.11 -4.05
CA TRP A 73 3.86 -5.03 -4.58
C TRP A 73 5.04 -4.26 -5.15
N VAL A 74 6.25 -4.74 -4.87
CA VAL A 74 7.46 -4.28 -5.55
C VAL A 74 7.40 -4.78 -6.99
N SER A 75 7.41 -3.85 -7.91
CA SER A 75 7.53 -4.11 -9.33
C SER A 75 8.55 -3.13 -9.86
N THR A 76 9.56 -3.62 -10.57
CA THR A 76 10.60 -2.80 -11.17
C THR A 76 10.45 -2.76 -12.69
N ASP A 77 10.95 -1.69 -13.31
CA ASP A 77 11.10 -1.60 -14.76
C ASP A 77 12.45 -2.20 -15.22
N ALA A 78 12.73 -2.12 -16.52
CA ALA A 78 13.97 -2.65 -17.10
C ALA A 78 15.25 -1.96 -16.56
N SER A 79 15.13 -0.79 -15.94
CA SER A 79 16.25 -0.07 -15.30
C SER A 79 16.50 -0.51 -13.85
N GLY A 80 15.63 -1.35 -13.28
CA GLY A 80 15.66 -1.74 -11.87
C GLY A 80 14.97 -0.73 -10.94
N SER A 81 14.42 0.36 -11.47
CA SER A 81 13.65 1.36 -10.69
C SER A 81 12.23 0.87 -10.43
N VAL A 82 11.58 1.36 -9.37
CA VAL A 82 10.16 1.05 -9.12
C VAL A 82 9.32 1.45 -10.34
N ASN A 83 8.60 0.48 -10.89
CA ASN A 83 7.75 0.68 -12.04
C ASN A 83 6.66 1.70 -11.70
N TYR A 84 6.69 2.81 -12.41
CA TYR A 84 5.80 3.95 -12.20
C TYR A 84 4.30 3.62 -12.35
N PHE A 85 3.96 2.64 -13.21
CA PHE A 85 2.58 2.22 -13.44
C PHE A 85 2.09 1.19 -12.42
N SER A 86 2.98 0.66 -11.58
CA SER A 86 2.61 -0.26 -10.49
C SER A 86 1.83 0.48 -9.40
N THR A 87 1.07 -0.28 -8.60
CA THR A 87 0.35 0.26 -7.44
C THR A 87 1.27 1.04 -6.49
N LEU A 88 2.46 0.49 -6.22
CA LEU A 88 3.48 1.13 -5.38
C LEU A 88 3.99 2.43 -6.03
N GLY A 89 4.27 2.41 -7.33
CA GLY A 89 4.71 3.59 -8.08
C GLY A 89 3.67 4.71 -8.05
N LYS A 90 2.38 4.39 -8.26
CA LYS A 90 1.27 5.36 -8.15
C LYS A 90 1.15 5.93 -6.74
N PHE A 91 1.30 5.09 -5.72
CA PHE A 91 1.29 5.52 -4.33
C PHE A 91 2.45 6.49 -4.04
N MET A 92 3.68 6.15 -4.43
CA MET A 92 4.85 7.01 -4.26
C MET A 92 4.68 8.36 -4.97
N ARG A 93 4.14 8.34 -6.21
CA ARG A 93 3.87 9.55 -6.99
C ARG A 93 2.88 10.48 -6.30
N LYS A 94 1.82 9.96 -5.68
CA LYS A 94 0.84 10.77 -4.93
C LYS A 94 1.53 11.68 -3.92
N TYR A 95 2.59 11.18 -3.28
CA TYR A 95 3.34 11.89 -2.25
C TYR A 95 4.66 12.50 -2.76
N GLY A 96 4.84 12.56 -4.09
CA GLY A 96 6.02 13.14 -4.71
C GLY A 96 7.33 12.42 -4.39
N LYS A 97 7.28 11.10 -4.12
CA LYS A 97 8.44 10.30 -3.75
C LYS A 97 8.97 9.48 -4.92
N THR A 98 10.29 9.34 -4.99
CA THR A 98 10.99 8.61 -6.06
C THR A 98 11.62 7.31 -5.58
N THR A 99 11.93 7.20 -4.28
CA THR A 99 12.40 5.96 -3.67
C THR A 99 11.47 5.49 -2.56
N ILE A 100 11.48 4.18 -2.28
CA ILE A 100 10.65 3.58 -1.23
C ILE A 100 11.05 4.18 0.12
N GLN A 101 12.35 4.38 0.35
CA GLN A 101 12.90 4.94 1.58
C GLN A 101 12.38 6.35 1.88
N ASP A 102 12.09 7.16 0.86
CA ASP A 102 11.54 8.52 1.02
C ASP A 102 10.10 8.54 1.58
N LEU A 103 9.46 7.38 1.70
CA LEU A 103 8.16 7.25 2.37
C LEU A 103 8.29 7.29 3.90
N VAL A 104 9.46 7.01 4.48
CA VAL A 104 9.66 7.09 5.94
C VAL A 104 9.54 8.55 6.39
N GLY A 105 8.82 8.79 7.49
CA GLY A 105 8.50 10.10 8.03
C GLY A 105 7.37 10.83 7.30
N LEU A 106 6.79 10.23 6.26
CA LEU A 106 5.70 10.83 5.49
C LEU A 106 4.37 10.71 6.25
N GLU A 107 3.64 11.83 6.32
CA GLU A 107 2.25 11.85 6.76
C GLU A 107 1.33 11.40 5.60
N ILE A 108 0.46 10.45 5.88
CA ILE A 108 -0.38 9.77 4.89
C ILE A 108 -1.82 9.63 5.40
N ASP A 109 -2.75 9.71 4.47
CA ASP A 109 -4.18 9.53 4.75
C ASP A 109 -4.53 8.04 4.83
N LEU A 110 -5.18 7.66 5.94
CA LEU A 110 -5.67 6.31 6.20
C LEU A 110 -7.18 6.22 5.98
N PHE A 111 -7.60 5.14 5.33
CA PHE A 111 -8.97 4.88 4.92
C PHE A 111 -9.45 3.53 5.47
N VAL A 112 -10.76 3.39 5.68
CA VAL A 112 -11.36 2.12 6.12
C VAL A 112 -11.30 1.08 5.01
N GLY A 113 -10.59 -0.02 5.24
CA GLY A 113 -10.56 -1.17 4.34
C GLY A 113 -11.44 -2.34 4.80
N GLU A 114 -11.47 -3.41 4.00
CA GLU A 114 -12.28 -4.61 4.23
C GLU A 114 -11.91 -5.37 5.52
N LYS A 115 -10.63 -5.37 5.89
CA LYS A 115 -10.11 -6.10 7.06
C LYS A 115 -9.33 -5.22 8.03
N ASP A 116 -8.70 -4.16 7.53
CA ASP A 116 -7.94 -3.19 8.32
C ASP A 116 -7.93 -1.83 7.62
N LEU A 117 -7.26 -0.83 8.20
CA LEU A 117 -7.01 0.46 7.57
C LEU A 117 -6.07 0.30 6.36
N LEU A 118 -6.38 1.02 5.30
CA LEU A 118 -5.56 1.13 4.11
C LEU A 118 -5.01 2.54 3.94
N VAL A 119 -4.03 2.68 3.06
CA VAL A 119 -3.56 3.99 2.60
C VAL A 119 -4.27 4.40 1.30
N GLY A 120 -4.55 5.68 1.11
CA GLY A 120 -5.10 6.15 -0.17
C GLY A 120 -4.00 6.31 -1.22
N SER A 121 -4.16 5.71 -2.42
CA SER A 121 -3.34 6.06 -3.59
C SER A 121 -4.03 7.13 -4.45
N ALA A 122 -3.30 7.72 -5.40
CA ALA A 122 -3.83 8.69 -6.35
C ALA A 122 -4.43 7.99 -7.58
N ASP A 123 -5.39 8.66 -8.21
CA ASP A 123 -6.04 8.29 -9.48
C ASP A 123 -5.04 8.15 -10.65
#